data_AF-A0A842XMQ0-F1
#
_entry.id   AF-A0A842XMQ0-F1
#
_cell.length_a   1.000
_cell.length_b   1.000
_cell.length_c   1.000
_cell.angle_alpha   90.00
_cell.angle_beta   90.00
_cell.angle_gamma   90.00
#
_symmetry.space_group_name_H-M   'P 1'
#
loop_
_entity.id
_entity.type
_entity.pdbx_description
1 polymer ?
#
loop_
_entity_poly.entity_id
_entity_poly.type
_entity_poly.pdbx_seq_one_letter_code
_entity_poly.pdbx_strand_id
1 'polypeptide(L)'
;MELTWSGKALVVTLLFRSIFGGYLIGMDQHGFDDVESALTVLLIYGLIDIFAALFLLGKRYGLLGIIGLDVIFLALQSVFTIAALGETVDAGLHDPLTNWWATLLMFLFSILTLIFAFKIYRETRLSLHVLESPSP
;
A
#
# COMPACT_ATOMS: atom_id res chain seq x y z
N MET A 1 -12.72 1.94 -17.87
CA MET A 1 -11.91 0.71 -18.04
C MET A 1 -12.66 -0.42 -17.34
N GLU A 2 -12.93 -1.52 -18.03
CA GLU A 2 -13.50 -2.69 -17.36
C GLU A 2 -12.39 -3.38 -16.55
N LEU A 3 -12.56 -3.47 -15.24
CA LEU A 3 -11.57 -4.07 -14.35
C LEU A 3 -11.66 -5.60 -14.40
N THR A 4 -10.51 -6.26 -14.60
CA THR A 4 -10.39 -7.70 -14.39
C THR A 4 -10.72 -8.05 -12.93
N TRP A 5 -10.98 -9.32 -12.62
CA TRP A 5 -11.20 -9.74 -11.24
C TRP A 5 -10.04 -9.36 -10.32
N SER A 6 -8.80 -9.50 -10.82
CA SER A 6 -7.57 -9.03 -10.16
C SER A 6 -7.59 -7.52 -9.93
N GLY A 7 -8.03 -6.75 -10.94
CA GLY A 7 -8.26 -5.30 -10.84
C GLY A 7 -9.25 -4.92 -9.75
N LYS A 8 -10.39 -5.59 -9.67
CA LYS A 8 -11.40 -5.37 -8.62
C LYS A 8 -10.85 -5.69 -7.23
N ALA A 9 -10.12 -6.81 -7.09
CA ALA A 9 -9.49 -7.19 -5.84
C ALA A 9 -8.44 -6.17 -5.37
N LEU A 10 -7.63 -5.64 -6.29
CA LEU A 10 -6.68 -4.56 -5.99
C LEU A 10 -7.42 -3.31 -5.46
N VAL A 11 -8.46 -2.86 -6.16
CA VAL A 11 -9.23 -1.68 -5.76
C VAL A 11 -9.88 -1.85 -4.39
N VAL A 12 -10.47 -3.01 -4.12
CA VAL A 12 -11.04 -3.32 -2.80
C VAL A 12 -9.96 -3.31 -1.73
N THR A 13 -8.80 -3.92 -1.99
CA THR A 13 -7.66 -3.93 -1.06
C THR A 13 -7.20 -2.50 -0.75
N LEU A 14 -7.05 -1.66 -1.76
CA LEU A 14 -6.67 -0.25 -1.60
C LEU A 14 -7.71 0.53 -0.81
N LEU A 15 -9.01 0.31 -1.06
CA LEU A 15 -10.07 1.00 -0.33
C LEU A 15 -10.07 0.65 1.17
N PHE A 16 -9.98 -0.63 1.52
CA PHE A 16 -9.87 -1.04 2.92
C PHE A 16 -8.59 -0.51 3.57
N ARG A 17 -7.49 -0.48 2.81
CA ARG A 17 -6.24 0.10 3.25
C ARG A 17 -6.36 1.60 3.53
N SER A 18 -7.02 2.38 2.69
CA SER A 18 -7.21 3.83 2.91
C SER A 18 -8.12 4.11 4.11
N ILE A 19 -9.17 3.31 4.32
CA ILE A 19 -9.99 3.38 5.54
C ILE A 19 -9.13 3.12 6.78
N PHE A 20 -8.28 2.09 6.72
CA PHE A 20 -7.35 1.79 7.79
C PHE A 20 -6.31 2.91 8.02
N GLY A 21 -5.81 3.55 6.95
CA GLY A 21 -4.99 4.75 7.06
C GLY A 21 -5.69 5.89 7.77
N GLY A 22 -6.97 6.13 7.45
CA GLY A 22 -7.80 7.11 8.15
C GLY A 22 -7.97 6.79 9.65
N TYR A 23 -8.11 5.50 9.99
CA TYR A 23 -8.12 5.06 11.37
C TYR A 23 -6.79 5.39 12.09
N LEU A 24 -5.64 5.13 11.46
CA LEU A 24 -4.33 5.42 12.04
C LEU A 24 -4.14 6.93 12.29
N ILE A 25 -4.53 7.78 11.32
CA ILE A 25 -4.50 9.24 11.49
C ILE A 25 -5.35 9.67 12.69
N GLY A 26 -6.56 9.12 12.82
CA GLY A 26 -7.45 9.42 13.94
C GLY A 26 -6.88 8.97 15.28
N MET A 27 -6.21 7.82 15.32
CA MET A 27 -5.50 7.35 16.52
C MET A 27 -4.35 8.27 16.90
N ASP A 28 -3.53 8.69 15.94
CA ASP A 28 -2.40 9.59 16.18
C ASP A 28 -2.89 10.95 16.70
N GLN A 29 -3.94 11.52 16.09
CA GLN A 29 -4.48 12.82 16.50
C GLN A 29 -5.28 12.79 17.81
N HIS A 30 -6.18 11.82 17.99
CA HIS A 30 -7.12 11.82 19.12
C HIS A 30 -6.70 10.90 20.27
N GLY A 31 -5.95 9.85 19.98
CA GLY A 31 -5.45 8.92 20.98
C GLY A 31 -4.13 9.38 21.61
N PHE A 32 -3.27 10.02 20.82
CA PHE A 32 -1.88 10.27 21.20
C PHE A 32 -1.44 11.74 21.10
N ASP A 33 -2.27 12.63 20.54
CA ASP A 33 -1.96 14.05 20.32
C ASP A 33 -0.65 14.26 19.52
N ASP A 34 -0.35 13.34 18.61
CA ASP A 34 0.85 13.35 17.76
C ASP A 34 0.49 13.77 16.32
N VAL A 35 0.46 15.08 16.11
CA VAL A 35 0.11 15.67 14.81
C VAL A 35 1.17 15.39 13.74
N GLU A 36 2.45 15.28 14.12
CA GLU A 36 3.53 15.04 13.17
C GLU A 36 3.46 13.63 12.59
N SER A 37 3.21 12.63 13.45
CA SER A 37 2.97 11.26 13.02
C SER A 37 1.71 11.16 12.16
N ALA A 38 0.61 11.78 12.59
CA ALA A 38 -0.64 11.82 11.82
C ALA A 38 -0.46 12.40 10.41
N LEU A 39 0.33 13.48 10.26
CA LEU A 39 0.65 14.07 8.96
C LEU A 39 1.51 13.15 8.10
N THR A 40 2.42 12.41 8.72
CA THR A 40 3.25 11.40 8.03
C THR A 40 2.38 10.27 7.48
N VAL A 41 1.46 9.74 8.29
CA VAL A 41 0.50 8.72 7.87
C VAL A 41 -0.40 9.27 6.76
N LEU A 42 -0.92 10.49 6.91
CA LEU A 42 -1.73 11.15 5.88
C LEU A 42 -0.99 11.26 4.55
N LEU A 43 0.30 11.65 4.57
CA LEU A 43 1.11 11.76 3.37
C LEU A 43 1.33 10.39 2.71
N ILE A 44 1.61 9.34 3.50
CA ILE A 44 1.80 7.97 3.00
C ILE A 44 0.54 7.47 2.30
N TYR A 45 -0.61 7.50 2.98
CA TYR A 45 -1.87 6.98 2.44
C TYR A 45 -2.42 7.88 1.33
N GLY A 46 -2.26 9.19 1.43
CA GLY A 46 -2.62 10.13 0.36
C GLY A 46 -1.82 9.88 -0.92
N LEU A 47 -0.53 9.53 -0.81
CA LEU A 47 0.29 9.18 -1.96
C LEU A 47 -0.17 7.85 -2.61
N ILE A 48 -0.54 6.85 -1.81
CA ILE A 48 -1.16 5.61 -2.30
C ILE A 48 -2.45 5.93 -3.06
N ASP A 49 -3.31 6.78 -2.51
CA ASP A 49 -4.60 7.16 -3.11
C ASP A 49 -4.41 7.90 -4.44
N ILE A 50 -3.38 8.74 -4.57
CA ILE A 50 -3.03 9.40 -5.84
C ILE A 50 -2.68 8.34 -6.90
N PHE A 51 -1.83 7.37 -6.60
CA PHE A 51 -1.47 6.33 -7.56
C PHE A 51 -2.63 5.36 -7.85
N ALA A 52 -3.49 5.10 -6.86
CA ALA A 52 -4.74 4.37 -7.03
C ALA A 52 -5.68 5.09 -8.00
N ALA A 53 -5.86 6.40 -7.84
CA ALA A 53 -6.67 7.21 -8.75
C ALA A 53 -6.09 7.21 -10.17
N LEU A 54 -4.77 7.36 -10.32
CA LEU A 54 -4.10 7.26 -11.62
C LEU A 54 -4.33 5.90 -12.28
N PHE A 55 -4.23 4.80 -11.51
CA PHE A 55 -4.53 3.46 -11.99
C PHE A 55 -6.00 3.33 -12.47
N LEU A 56 -6.96 3.83 -11.69
CA LEU A 56 -8.39 3.82 -12.04
C LEU A 56 -8.69 4.64 -13.31
N LEU A 57 -7.94 5.71 -13.54
CA LEU A 57 -7.99 6.52 -14.77
C LEU A 57 -7.32 5.83 -15.97
N GLY A 58 -6.87 4.58 -15.82
CA GLY A 58 -6.23 3.79 -16.88
C GLY A 58 -4.77 4.18 -17.13
N LYS A 59 -4.14 4.96 -16.25
CA LYS A 59 -2.75 5.37 -16.40
C LYS A 59 -1.82 4.28 -15.86
N ARG A 60 -0.98 3.72 -16.74
CA ARG A 60 -0.06 2.61 -16.40
C ARG A 60 0.93 2.96 -15.29
N TYR A 61 1.37 4.21 -15.23
CA TYR A 61 2.26 4.68 -14.17
C TYR A 61 1.57 4.73 -12.80
N GLY A 62 0.24 4.72 -12.73
CA GLY A 62 -0.52 4.49 -11.50
C GLY A 62 -0.18 3.13 -10.89
N LEU A 63 -0.26 2.07 -11.69
CA LEU A 63 0.06 0.71 -11.25
C LEU A 63 1.53 0.55 -10.85
N LEU A 64 2.45 1.12 -11.64
CA LEU A 64 3.88 1.10 -11.32
C LEU A 64 4.19 1.85 -10.02
N GLY A 65 3.52 2.98 -9.79
CA GLY A 65 3.64 3.75 -8.56
C GLY A 65 3.14 2.99 -7.33
N ILE A 66 1.99 2.30 -7.44
CA ILE A 66 1.48 1.42 -6.37
C ILE A 66 2.54 0.35 -6.02
N ILE A 67 3.06 -0.36 -7.03
CA ILE A 67 4.07 -1.40 -6.82
C ILE A 67 5.33 -0.82 -6.16
N GLY A 68 5.84 0.29 -6.69
CA GLY A 68 7.06 0.92 -6.19
C GLY A 68 6.91 1.38 -4.74
N LEU A 69 5.81 2.05 -4.42
CA LEU A 69 5.53 2.52 -3.07
C LEU A 69 5.37 1.37 -2.08
N ASP A 70 4.66 0.31 -2.46
CA ASP A 70 4.47 -0.82 -1.57
C ASP A 70 5.75 -1.56 -1.24
N VAL A 71 6.66 -1.68 -2.21
CA VAL A 71 8.00 -2.23 -1.94
C VAL A 71 8.76 -1.36 -0.94
N ILE A 72 8.71 -0.03 -1.11
CA ILE A 72 9.36 0.90 -0.18
C ILE A 72 8.73 0.80 1.22
N PHE A 73 7.41 0.78 1.32
CA PHE A 73 6.72 0.70 2.61
C PHE A 73 6.97 -0.62 3.32
N LEU A 74 6.98 -1.76 2.60
CA LEU A 74 7.36 -3.03 3.20
C LEU A 74 8.78 -3.00 3.73
N ALA A 75 9.72 -2.42 2.98
CA ALA A 75 11.11 -2.31 3.42
C ALA A 75 11.23 -1.43 4.67
N LEU A 76 10.65 -0.23 4.65
CA LEU A 76 10.68 0.69 5.78
C LEU A 76 9.99 0.11 7.02
N GLN A 77 8.82 -0.51 6.84
CA GLN A 77 8.09 -1.14 7.94
C GLN A 77 8.86 -2.33 8.52
N SER A 78 9.53 -3.12 7.67
CA SER A 78 10.38 -4.22 8.13
C SER A 78 11.57 -3.71 8.94
N VAL A 79 12.25 -2.67 8.43
CA VAL A 79 13.38 -2.04 9.13
C VAL A 79 12.93 -1.48 10.47
N PHE A 80 11.83 -0.71 10.51
CA PHE A 80 11.28 -0.17 11.74
C PHE A 80 10.94 -1.28 12.75
N THR A 81 10.26 -2.33 12.30
CA THR A 81 9.85 -3.45 13.17
C THR A 81 11.08 -4.16 13.75
N ILE A 82 12.10 -4.45 12.93
CA ILE A 82 13.34 -5.07 13.39
C ILE A 82 14.06 -4.16 14.40
N ALA A 83 14.13 -2.86 14.10
CA ALA A 83 14.86 -1.91 14.93
C ALA A 83 14.16 -1.68 16.28
N ALA A 84 12.83 -1.62 16.30
CA ALA A 84 12.00 -1.56 17.50
C ALA A 84 12.14 -2.84 18.35
N LEU A 85 12.03 -4.02 17.74
CA LEU A 85 12.20 -5.30 18.45
C LEU A 85 13.63 -5.52 18.97
N GLY A 86 14.62 -4.94 18.28
CA GLY A 86 16.02 -4.93 18.71
C GLY A 86 16.33 -3.87 19.77
N GLU A 87 15.33 -3.12 20.25
CA GLU A 87 15.47 -2.01 21.22
C GLU A 87 16.49 -0.94 20.76
N THR A 88 16.73 -0.85 19.45
CA THR A 88 17.70 0.09 18.86
C THR A 88 17.09 1.45 18.54
N VAL A 89 15.77 1.56 18.62
CA VAL A 89 14.99 2.78 18.43
C VAL A 89 13.93 2.81 19.52
N ASP A 90 13.69 3.98 20.09
CA ASP A 90 12.52 4.18 20.94
C ASP A 90 11.27 4.14 20.05
N ALA A 91 10.57 3.02 20.08
CA ALA A 91 9.35 2.83 19.32
C ALA A 91 8.17 3.62 19.92
N GLY A 92 8.31 4.09 21.17
CA GLY A 92 7.29 4.85 21.89
C GLY A 92 5.89 4.27 21.70
N LEU A 93 4.99 5.10 21.17
CA LEU A 93 3.58 4.78 20.94
C LEU A 93 3.33 3.90 19.71
N HIS A 94 4.35 3.70 18.86
CA HIS A 94 4.31 2.85 17.67
C HIS A 94 4.97 1.48 17.90
N ASP A 95 5.10 1.04 19.16
CA ASP A 95 5.62 -0.28 19.49
C ASP A 95 4.86 -1.38 18.71
N PRO A 96 5.55 -2.13 17.83
CA PRO A 96 4.93 -3.17 17.02
C PRO A 96 4.41 -4.35 17.83
N LEU A 97 4.84 -4.55 19.09
CA LEU A 97 4.29 -5.59 19.95
C LEU A 97 2.97 -5.15 20.58
N THR A 98 2.92 -3.93 21.11
CA THR A 98 1.70 -3.36 21.70
C THR A 98 0.62 -3.15 20.63
N ASN A 99 1.02 -2.71 19.43
CA ASN A 99 0.12 -2.47 18.29
C ASN A 99 0.17 -3.58 17.22
N TRP A 100 0.44 -4.83 17.63
CA TRP A 100 0.71 -5.96 16.73
C TRP A 100 -0.34 -6.16 15.63
N TRP A 101 -1.61 -5.92 15.94
CA TRP A 101 -2.71 -6.11 14.98
C TRP A 101 -2.66 -5.05 13.87
N ALA A 102 -2.28 -3.80 14.20
CA ALA A 102 -2.14 -2.72 13.23
C ALA A 102 -0.91 -2.97 12.36
N THR A 103 0.21 -3.37 12.97
CA THR A 103 1.43 -3.78 12.26
C THR A 103 1.15 -4.94 11.30
N LEU A 104 0.38 -5.95 11.73
CA LEU A 104 -0.04 -7.08 10.91
C LEU A 104 -0.89 -6.63 9.72
N LEU A 105 -1.89 -5.77 9.93
CA LEU A 105 -2.74 -5.26 8.85
C LEU A 105 -1.94 -4.47 7.81
N MET A 106 -0.99 -3.64 8.24
CA MET A 106 -0.11 -2.92 7.32
C MET A 106 0.68 -3.88 6.42
N PHE A 107 1.26 -4.95 6.98
CA PHE A 107 1.96 -5.97 6.19
C PHE A 107 1.00 -6.71 5.25
N LEU A 108 -0.16 -7.13 5.76
CA LEU A 108 -1.15 -7.86 4.98
C LEU A 108 -1.64 -7.05 3.78
N PHE A 109 -2.00 -5.78 4.00
CA PHE A 109 -2.44 -4.91 2.92
C PHE A 109 -1.33 -4.66 1.91
N SER A 110 -0.09 -4.44 2.35
CA SER A 110 1.03 -4.22 1.42
C SER A 110 1.31 -5.46 0.56
N ILE A 111 1.30 -6.66 1.17
CA ILE A 111 1.51 -7.92 0.45
C ILE A 111 0.37 -8.20 -0.54
N LEU A 112 -0.89 -8.06 -0.11
CA LEU A 112 -2.05 -8.26 -1.00
C LEU A 112 -2.04 -7.24 -2.16
N THR A 113 -1.71 -5.99 -1.87
CA THR A 113 -1.60 -4.94 -2.89
C THR A 113 -0.54 -5.32 -3.93
N LEU A 114 0.65 -5.75 -3.51
CA LEU A 114 1.68 -6.24 -4.42
C LEU A 114 1.23 -7.46 -5.24
N ILE A 115 0.62 -8.47 -4.61
CA ILE A 115 0.16 -9.68 -5.32
C ILE A 115 -0.80 -9.30 -6.45
N PHE A 116 -1.82 -8.49 -6.15
CA PHE A 116 -2.81 -8.11 -7.17
C PHE A 116 -2.23 -7.14 -8.19
N ALA A 117 -1.39 -6.19 -7.77
CA ALA A 117 -0.76 -5.24 -8.68
C ALA A 117 0.18 -5.94 -9.68
N PHE A 118 1.01 -6.88 -9.22
CA PHE A 118 1.85 -7.69 -10.11
C PHE A 118 1.03 -8.56 -11.05
N LYS A 119 -0.08 -9.14 -10.56
CA LYS A 119 -0.97 -9.93 -11.41
C LYS A 119 -1.57 -9.10 -12.54
N ILE A 120 -2.08 -7.90 -12.24
CA ILE A 120 -2.61 -6.96 -13.25
C ILE A 120 -1.50 -6.50 -14.20
N TYR A 121 -0.29 -6.24 -13.69
CA TYR A 121 0.84 -5.83 -14.52
C TYR A 121 1.18 -6.91 -15.55
N ARG A 122 1.21 -8.18 -15.12
CA ARG A 122 1.42 -9.33 -16.02
C ARG A 122 0.28 -9.48 -17.02
N GLU A 123 -0.98 -9.42 -16.58
CA GLU A 123 -2.17 -9.47 -17.45
C GLU A 123 -2.08 -8.40 -18.55
N THR A 124 -1.76 -7.16 -18.18
CA THR A 124 -1.63 -6.02 -19.12
C THR A 124 -0.50 -6.22 -20.12
N ARG A 125 0.65 -6.73 -19.69
CA ARG A 125 1.81 -6.97 -20.57
C ARG A 125 1.53 -8.09 -21.57
N LEU A 126 0.86 -9.16 -21.13
CA LEU A 126 0.46 -10.29 -21.97
C LEU A 126 -0.51 -9.83 -23.07
N SER A 127 -1.52 -9.02 -22.74
CA SER A 127 -2.46 -8.49 -23.72
C SER A 127 -1.79 -7.63 -24.79
N LEU A 128 -0.77 -6.85 -24.43
CA LEU A 128 -0.01 -6.04 -25.39
C LEU A 128 0.83 -6.91 -26.33
N HIS A 129 1.48 -7.94 -25.80
CA HIS A 129 2.29 -8.83 -26.62
C HIS A 129 1.45 -9.61 -27.65
N VAL A 130 0.24 -10.02 -27.30
CA VAL A 130 -0.70 -10.69 -28.22
C VAL A 130 -1.14 -9.75 -29.35
N LEU A 131 -1.31 -8.46 -29.07
CA LEU A 131 -1.67 -7.45 -30.09
C LEU A 131 -0.50 -7.10 -31.01
N GLU A 132 0.75 -7.27 -30.54
CA GLU A 132 1.97 -6.97 -31.31
C GLU A 132 2.50 -8.16 -32.12
N SER A 133 2.06 -9.39 -31.86
CA SER A 133 2.39 -10.56 -32.70
C SER A 133 1.34 -10.72 -33.81
N PRO A 134 1.60 -10.32 -35.07
CA PRO A 134 0.73 -10.72 -36.16
C PRO A 134 0.77 -12.25 -36.25
N SER A 135 -0.42 -12.88 -36.23
CA SER A 135 -0.54 -14.30 -36.53
C SER A 135 0.12 -14.62 -37.88
N PRO A 136 0.84 -15.75 -38.01
CA PRO A 136 1.44 -16.17 -39.27
C PRO A 136 0.40 -16.39 -40.38
#